data_AF-A0A154IPR8-F1
#
_entry.id   AF-A0A154IPR8-F1
#
_cell.length_a   1.000
_cell.length_b   1.000
_cell.length_c   1.000
_cell.angle_alpha   90.00
_cell.angle_beta   90.00
_cell.angle_gamma   90.00
#
_symmetry.space_group_name_H-M   'P 1'
#
loop_
_entity.id
_entity.type
_entity.pdbx_description
1 polymer ?
#
loop_
_entity_poly.entity_id
_entity_poly.type
_entity_poly.pdbx_seq_one_letter_code
_entity_poly.pdbx_strand_id
1 'polypeptide(L)'
;AVAYIRGLAELRNRNADWAERAVREAASLSSAAALREKVIDFVATDINDLLAQAQGRVVRVGQTDVRLETSGLIVQEFEPDWRTRLLSVITDPNIALILMMVGIYGLIFEFLTPGTLVPGTIGGICLLLGLYALALLPVSFAGLGLIILGVGLTVAEAHSPSFGALGVGGGIALVLGATILFDTDIPGLKVSWSVLGAIAVACLALSLVIARLAFISRWHDVVTGGEQMIGISGKVDSWTGISGYVIAHGERWKAVSTEPLAAGDRVKVTGRDGLTLEVVRSSQEA
;
A
#
# COMPACT_ATOMS: atom_id res chain seq x y z
N ALA A 1 -20.37 -19.64 -13.11
CA ALA A 1 -19.84 -19.45 -14.47
C ALA A 1 -20.02 -20.68 -15.35
N VAL A 2 -19.40 -21.82 -15.04
CA VAL A 2 -19.42 -23.04 -15.90
C VAL A 2 -20.83 -23.54 -16.23
N ALA A 3 -21.68 -23.76 -15.21
CA ALA A 3 -23.05 -24.23 -15.45
C ALA A 3 -23.88 -23.27 -16.33
N TYR A 4 -23.62 -21.97 -16.22
CA TYR A 4 -24.34 -20.95 -16.98
C TYR A 4 -23.95 -20.95 -18.47
N ILE A 5 -22.65 -20.97 -18.79
CA ILE A 5 -22.20 -21.02 -20.19
C ILE A 5 -22.59 -22.35 -20.85
N ARG A 6 -22.57 -23.44 -20.08
CA ARG A 6 -23.00 -24.77 -20.54
C ARG A 6 -24.50 -24.75 -20.89
N GLY A 7 -25.34 -24.21 -20.00
CA GLY A 7 -26.77 -24.06 -20.25
C GLY A 7 -27.09 -23.17 -21.47
N LEU A 8 -26.32 -22.09 -21.69
CA LEU A 8 -26.45 -21.27 -22.90
C LEU A 8 -26.10 -22.04 -24.18
N ALA A 9 -25.02 -22.83 -24.15
CA ALA A 9 -24.62 -23.66 -25.28
C ALA A 9 -25.69 -24.71 -25.60
N GLU A 10 -26.21 -25.41 -24.59
CA GLU A 10 -27.28 -26.41 -24.75
C GLU A 10 -28.57 -25.78 -25.30
N LEU A 11 -28.99 -24.63 -24.76
CA LEU A 11 -30.18 -23.89 -25.23
C LEU A 11 -30.08 -23.47 -26.71
N ARG A 12 -28.85 -23.29 -27.22
CA ARG A 12 -28.55 -22.92 -28.60
C ARG A 12 -28.05 -24.10 -29.46
N ASN A 13 -28.11 -25.32 -28.94
CA ASN A 13 -27.62 -26.54 -29.59
C ASN A 13 -26.15 -26.45 -30.06
N ARG A 14 -25.30 -25.89 -29.20
CA ARG A 14 -23.85 -25.73 -29.39
C ARG A 14 -23.06 -26.70 -28.52
N ASN A 15 -21.76 -26.78 -28.80
CA ASN A 15 -20.83 -27.61 -28.04
C ASN A 15 -20.63 -27.09 -26.61
N ALA A 16 -21.36 -27.71 -25.69
CA ALA A 16 -21.37 -27.37 -24.27
C ALA A 16 -20.07 -27.77 -23.56
N ASP A 17 -19.41 -28.84 -24.01
CA ASP A 17 -18.13 -29.30 -23.44
C ASP A 17 -16.99 -28.34 -23.78
N TRP A 18 -16.98 -27.80 -25.00
CA TRP A 18 -16.06 -26.72 -25.34
C TRP A 18 -16.34 -25.46 -24.52
N ALA A 19 -17.62 -25.07 -24.37
CA ALA A 19 -17.98 -23.90 -23.57
C ALA A 19 -17.50 -24.00 -22.12
N GLU A 20 -17.53 -25.19 -21.53
CA GLU A 20 -16.96 -25.45 -20.21
C GLU A 20 -15.43 -25.31 -20.19
N ARG A 21 -14.72 -25.91 -21.17
CA ARG A 21 -13.26 -25.77 -21.29
C ARG A 21 -12.83 -24.32 -21.49
N ALA A 22 -13.60 -23.51 -22.22
CA ALA A 22 -13.33 -22.09 -22.39
C ALA A 22 -13.27 -21.33 -21.05
N VAL A 23 -14.09 -21.74 -20.06
CA VAL A 23 -14.10 -21.12 -18.72
C VAL A 23 -13.08 -21.76 -17.78
N ARG A 24 -12.94 -23.09 -17.78
CA ARG A 24 -12.07 -23.79 -16.82
C ARG A 24 -10.59 -23.72 -17.20
N GLU A 25 -10.31 -23.78 -18.49
CA GLU A 25 -8.95 -23.98 -19.03
C GLU A 25 -8.49 -22.77 -19.85
N ALA A 26 -9.31 -21.72 -19.98
CA ALA A 26 -9.07 -20.59 -20.88
C ALA A 26 -8.81 -21.04 -22.33
N ALA A 27 -9.48 -22.11 -22.76
CA ALA A 27 -9.30 -22.67 -24.10
C ALA A 27 -9.73 -21.68 -25.20
N SER A 28 -8.86 -21.46 -26.19
CA SER A 28 -9.12 -20.60 -27.35
C SER A 28 -9.21 -21.42 -28.64
N LEU A 29 -10.09 -21.03 -29.57
CA LEU A 29 -10.21 -21.65 -30.89
C LEU A 29 -10.00 -20.62 -32.01
N SER A 30 -9.42 -21.08 -33.12
CA SER A 30 -9.52 -20.34 -34.39
C SER A 30 -10.93 -20.42 -34.96
N SER A 31 -11.29 -19.49 -35.84
CA SER A 31 -12.61 -19.48 -36.52
C SER A 31 -12.94 -20.81 -37.21
N ALA A 32 -11.97 -21.42 -37.89
CA ALA A 32 -12.13 -22.72 -38.53
C ALA A 32 -12.32 -23.88 -37.54
N ALA A 33 -11.65 -23.85 -36.38
CA ALA A 33 -11.85 -24.85 -35.33
C ALA A 33 -13.20 -24.66 -34.63
N ALA A 34 -13.61 -23.41 -34.37
CA ALA A 34 -14.90 -23.08 -33.78
C ALA A 34 -16.08 -23.57 -34.66
N LEU A 35 -15.95 -23.48 -35.98
CA LEU A 35 -16.95 -24.04 -36.90
C LEU A 35 -17.01 -25.57 -36.83
N ARG A 36 -15.85 -26.24 -36.87
CA ARG A 36 -15.75 -27.71 -36.77
C ARG A 36 -16.30 -28.24 -35.45
N GLU A 37 -16.02 -27.55 -34.35
CA GLU A 37 -16.52 -27.90 -33.02
C GLU A 37 -17.96 -27.40 -32.76
N LYS A 38 -18.66 -26.83 -33.75
CA LYS A 38 -20.04 -26.31 -33.62
C LYS A 38 -20.21 -25.28 -32.50
N VAL A 39 -19.21 -24.44 -32.28
CA VAL A 39 -19.27 -23.28 -31.37
C VAL A 39 -19.91 -22.09 -32.08
N ILE A 40 -19.64 -21.93 -33.37
CA ILE A 40 -20.22 -20.91 -34.25
C ILE A 40 -20.99 -21.56 -35.40
N ASP A 41 -21.73 -20.75 -36.16
CA ASP A 41 -22.56 -21.22 -37.28
C ASP A 41 -21.83 -21.35 -38.61
N PHE A 42 -21.01 -20.36 -38.93
CA PHE A 42 -20.22 -20.23 -40.14
C PHE A 42 -19.21 -19.10 -39.95
N VAL A 43 -18.31 -18.96 -40.92
CA VAL A 43 -17.31 -17.90 -40.97
C VAL A 43 -17.58 -17.09 -42.23
N ALA A 44 -17.66 -15.77 -42.09
CA ALA A 44 -17.84 -14.85 -43.21
C ALA A 44 -16.61 -13.95 -43.37
N THR A 45 -16.28 -13.57 -44.60
CA THR A 45 -15.13 -12.70 -44.89
C THR A 45 -15.45 -11.21 -44.74
N ASP A 46 -16.71 -10.83 -44.96
CA ASP A 46 -17.21 -9.46 -44.83
C ASP A 46 -18.72 -9.44 -44.51
N ILE A 47 -19.29 -8.24 -44.41
CA ILE A 47 -20.71 -8.05 -44.09
C ILE A 47 -21.64 -8.59 -45.19
N ASN A 48 -21.25 -8.48 -46.46
CA ASN A 48 -22.08 -8.95 -47.57
C ASN A 48 -22.13 -10.48 -47.60
N ASP A 49 -20.99 -11.14 -47.40
CA ASP A 49 -20.88 -12.58 -47.26
C ASP A 49 -21.65 -13.08 -46.02
N LEU A 50 -21.56 -12.36 -44.89
CA LEU A 50 -22.36 -12.66 -43.69
C LEU A 50 -23.86 -12.63 -43.98
N LEU A 51 -24.36 -11.59 -44.66
CA LEU A 51 -25.77 -11.46 -45.01
C LEU A 51 -26.22 -12.54 -46.00
N ALA A 52 -25.38 -12.88 -46.99
CA ALA A 52 -25.65 -13.94 -47.95
C ALA A 52 -25.74 -15.33 -47.28
N GLN A 53 -24.81 -15.66 -46.38
CA GLN A 53 -24.82 -16.93 -45.64
C GLN A 53 -25.92 -16.99 -44.56
N ALA A 54 -26.35 -15.83 -44.04
CA ALA A 54 -27.45 -15.72 -43.08
C ALA A 54 -28.84 -15.86 -43.74
N GLN A 55 -28.96 -15.59 -45.04
CA GLN A 55 -30.23 -15.59 -45.77
C GLN A 55 -30.96 -16.92 -45.63
N GLY A 56 -32.23 -16.84 -45.22
CA GLY A 56 -33.13 -17.98 -45.12
C GLY A 56 -32.88 -18.91 -43.93
N ARG A 57 -31.87 -18.64 -43.08
CA ARG A 57 -31.64 -19.37 -41.83
C ARG A 57 -32.74 -19.09 -40.82
N VAL A 58 -33.02 -20.07 -39.97
CA VAL A 58 -34.00 -19.93 -38.88
C VAL A 58 -33.23 -19.71 -37.57
N VAL A 59 -33.57 -18.65 -36.85
CA VAL A 59 -32.99 -18.31 -35.55
C VAL A 59 -34.08 -18.18 -34.50
N ARG A 60 -33.82 -18.67 -33.29
CA ARG A 60 -34.74 -18.54 -32.16
C ARG A 60 -34.56 -17.18 -31.48
N VAL A 61 -35.56 -16.30 -31.59
CA VAL A 61 -35.60 -15.00 -30.90
C VAL A 61 -36.63 -15.10 -29.77
N GLY A 62 -36.15 -15.13 -28.52
CA GLY A 62 -37.01 -15.39 -27.36
C GLY A 62 -37.68 -16.76 -27.47
N GLN A 63 -39.01 -16.78 -27.62
CA GLN A 63 -39.80 -18.00 -27.79
C GLN A 63 -40.20 -18.30 -29.24
N THR A 64 -39.83 -17.45 -30.20
CA THR A 64 -40.29 -17.57 -31.59
C THR A 64 -39.13 -17.90 -32.53
N ASP A 65 -39.36 -18.84 -33.45
CA ASP A 65 -38.43 -19.11 -34.54
C ASP A 65 -38.69 -18.13 -35.67
N VAL A 66 -37.67 -17.33 -36.01
CA VAL A 66 -37.72 -16.28 -37.04
C VAL A 66 -36.81 -16.70 -38.19
N ARG A 67 -37.34 -16.70 -39.41
CA ARG A 67 -36.52 -16.89 -40.61
C ARG A 67 -35.88 -15.56 -40.97
N LEU A 68 -34.56 -15.56 -41.15
CA LEU A 68 -33.80 -14.39 -41.54
C LEU A 68 -34.02 -14.08 -43.02
N GLU A 69 -34.50 -12.88 -43.30
CA GLU A 69 -34.60 -12.30 -44.65
C GLU A 69 -33.63 -11.12 -44.72
N THR A 70 -32.41 -11.42 -45.15
CA THR A 70 -31.29 -10.49 -45.27
C THR A 70 -31.11 -9.93 -46.69
N SER A 71 -31.75 -10.52 -47.71
CA SER A 71 -31.72 -10.03 -49.09
C SER A 71 -32.28 -8.61 -49.23
N GLY A 72 -31.46 -7.69 -49.74
CA GLY A 72 -31.89 -6.31 -50.02
C GLY A 72 -32.01 -5.42 -48.78
N LEU A 73 -31.53 -5.87 -47.62
CA LEU A 73 -31.44 -5.02 -46.44
C LEU A 73 -30.41 -3.89 -46.63
N ILE A 74 -30.74 -2.71 -46.12
CA ILE A 74 -29.81 -1.58 -46.04
C ILE A 74 -29.01 -1.75 -44.75
N VAL A 75 -27.69 -1.80 -44.87
CA VAL A 75 -26.80 -1.83 -43.70
C VAL A 75 -26.76 -0.43 -43.10
N GLN A 76 -27.22 -0.31 -41.85
CA GLN A 76 -27.08 0.91 -41.06
C GLN A 76 -25.96 0.72 -40.05
N GLU A 77 -24.91 1.52 -40.19
CA GLU A 77 -23.80 1.54 -39.25
C GLU A 77 -24.14 2.45 -38.06
N PHE A 78 -23.98 1.92 -36.85
CA PHE A 78 -24.15 2.68 -35.61
C PHE A 78 -22.77 3.00 -35.05
N GLU A 79 -22.31 4.23 -35.25
CA GLU A 79 -21.10 4.71 -34.62
C GLU A 79 -21.32 4.96 -33.11
N PRO A 80 -20.30 4.75 -32.27
CA PRO A 80 -20.38 5.14 -30.88
C PRO A 80 -20.61 6.66 -30.74
N ASP A 81 -21.67 7.04 -30.02
CA ASP A 81 -21.95 8.45 -29.67
C ASP A 81 -20.82 9.05 -28.82
N TRP A 82 -20.76 10.39 -28.74
CA TRP A 82 -19.74 11.12 -27.96
C TRP A 82 -19.66 10.65 -26.50
N ARG A 83 -20.80 10.28 -25.90
CA ARG A 83 -20.87 9.76 -24.54
C ARG A 83 -20.16 8.41 -24.43
N THR A 84 -20.41 7.51 -25.39
CA THR A 84 -19.76 6.20 -25.44
C THR A 84 -18.26 6.34 -25.67
N ARG A 85 -17.84 7.27 -26.54
CA ARG A 85 -16.41 7.59 -26.76
C ARG A 85 -15.75 8.17 -25.52
N LEU A 86 -16.41 9.07 -24.81
CA LEU A 86 -15.88 9.63 -23.56
C LEU A 86 -15.75 8.55 -22.48
N LEU A 87 -16.78 7.71 -22.33
CA LEU A 87 -16.75 6.60 -21.39
C LEU A 87 -15.64 5.61 -21.74
N SER A 88 -15.47 5.24 -23.02
CA SER A 88 -14.40 4.32 -23.43
C SER A 88 -13.00 4.88 -23.14
N VAL A 89 -12.81 6.19 -23.28
CA VAL A 89 -11.56 6.88 -22.92
C VAL A 89 -11.35 6.84 -21.40
N ILE A 90 -12.37 7.15 -20.60
CA ILE A 90 -12.23 7.14 -19.13
C ILE A 90 -12.02 5.73 -18.59
N THR A 91 -12.54 4.69 -19.25
CA THR A 91 -12.34 3.28 -18.87
C THR A 91 -10.95 2.74 -19.26
N ASP A 92 -10.13 3.49 -19.99
CA ASP A 92 -8.73 3.10 -20.24
C ASP A 92 -7.89 3.27 -18.95
N PRO A 93 -7.25 2.19 -18.43
CA PRO A 93 -6.46 2.26 -17.20
C PRO A 93 -5.32 3.27 -17.26
N ASN A 94 -4.69 3.47 -18.43
CA ASN A 94 -3.61 4.44 -18.58
C ASN A 94 -4.13 5.87 -18.45
N ILE A 95 -5.30 6.14 -19.02
CA ILE A 95 -5.94 7.45 -18.95
C ILE A 95 -6.41 7.73 -17.52
N ALA A 96 -6.95 6.73 -16.83
CA ALA A 96 -7.30 6.83 -15.41
C ALA A 96 -6.09 7.23 -14.54
N LEU A 97 -4.92 6.63 -14.78
CA LEU A 97 -3.68 6.96 -14.08
C LEU A 97 -3.18 8.39 -14.38
N ILE A 98 -3.26 8.82 -15.65
CA ILE A 98 -2.91 10.19 -16.04
C ILE A 98 -3.85 11.19 -15.36
N LEU A 99 -5.16 10.95 -15.36
CA LEU A 99 -6.16 11.79 -14.68
C LEU A 99 -5.90 11.87 -13.18
N MET A 100 -5.56 10.76 -12.53
CA MET A 100 -5.15 10.76 -11.13
C MET A 100 -3.90 11.60 -10.87
N MET A 101 -2.88 11.47 -11.73
CA MET A 101 -1.63 12.22 -11.58
C MET A 101 -1.87 13.73 -11.74
N VAL A 102 -2.62 14.13 -12.78
CA VAL A 102 -3.07 15.52 -12.97
C VAL A 102 -3.91 15.98 -11.78
N GLY A 103 -4.77 15.11 -11.27
CA GLY A 103 -5.60 15.36 -10.10
C GLY A 103 -4.80 15.71 -8.85
N ILE A 104 -3.83 14.87 -8.51
CA ILE A 104 -2.92 15.05 -7.37
C ILE A 104 -2.10 16.32 -7.55
N TYR A 105 -1.49 16.54 -8.72
CA TYR A 105 -0.71 17.75 -8.97
C TYR A 105 -1.57 19.02 -8.92
N GLY A 106 -2.80 19.00 -9.44
CA GLY A 106 -3.74 20.13 -9.36
C GLY A 106 -4.06 20.51 -7.92
N LEU A 107 -4.29 19.53 -7.05
CA LEU A 107 -4.46 19.76 -5.61
C LEU A 107 -3.19 20.30 -4.96
N ILE A 108 -2.01 19.73 -5.27
CA ILE A 108 -0.72 20.24 -4.76
C ILE A 108 -0.52 21.71 -5.16
N PHE A 109 -0.79 22.07 -6.41
CA PHE A 109 -0.65 23.45 -6.88
C PHE A 109 -1.60 24.41 -6.17
N GLU A 110 -2.85 24.01 -5.89
CA GLU A 110 -3.77 24.82 -5.09
C GLU A 110 -3.25 25.04 -3.66
N PHE A 111 -2.65 24.00 -3.04
CA PHE A 111 -2.02 24.13 -1.73
C PHE A 111 -0.77 25.01 -1.74
N LEU A 112 0.03 24.96 -2.82
CA LEU A 112 1.24 25.77 -2.97
C LEU A 112 0.94 27.23 -3.32
N THR A 113 -0.15 27.50 -4.02
CA THR A 113 -0.57 28.86 -4.42
C THR A 113 -2.03 29.08 -4.02
N PRO A 114 -2.28 29.43 -2.74
CA PRO A 114 -3.63 29.66 -2.26
C PRO A 114 -4.30 30.81 -3.02
N GLY A 115 -5.54 30.61 -3.46
CA GLY A 115 -6.42 31.68 -3.93
C GLY A 115 -6.80 31.63 -5.42
N THR A 116 -6.25 30.70 -6.21
CA THR A 116 -6.62 30.58 -7.63
C THR A 116 -7.83 29.68 -7.87
N LEU A 117 -8.19 28.73 -6.99
CA LEU A 117 -9.31 27.76 -7.10
C LEU A 117 -9.32 26.86 -8.36
N VAL A 118 -8.69 27.29 -9.46
CA VAL A 118 -8.65 26.64 -10.77
C VAL A 118 -7.82 25.36 -10.72
N PRO A 119 -6.58 25.34 -10.19
CA PRO A 119 -5.82 24.09 -10.04
C PRO A 119 -6.55 23.07 -9.17
N GLY A 120 -7.14 23.52 -8.06
CA GLY A 120 -7.85 22.63 -7.13
C GLY A 120 -9.13 22.04 -7.72
N THR A 121 -9.90 22.81 -8.48
CA THR A 121 -11.15 22.33 -9.12
C THR A 121 -10.86 21.38 -10.27
N ILE A 122 -9.91 21.71 -11.15
CA ILE A 122 -9.46 20.80 -12.22
C ILE A 122 -8.88 19.53 -11.60
N GLY A 123 -8.03 19.68 -10.57
CA GLY A 123 -7.44 18.58 -9.85
C GLY A 123 -8.49 17.66 -9.24
N GLY A 124 -9.48 18.22 -8.55
CA GLY A 124 -10.58 17.47 -7.94
C GLY A 124 -11.44 16.71 -8.97
N ILE A 125 -11.79 17.35 -10.10
CA ILE A 125 -12.55 16.69 -11.18
C ILE A 125 -11.74 15.54 -11.79
N CYS A 126 -10.46 15.77 -12.11
CA CYS A 126 -9.59 14.74 -12.65
C CYS A 126 -9.41 13.57 -11.66
N LEU A 127 -9.28 13.87 -10.36
CA LEU A 127 -9.17 12.86 -9.32
C LEU A 127 -10.45 12.02 -9.19
N LEU A 128 -11.63 12.65 -9.20
CA LEU A 128 -12.92 11.95 -9.13
C LEU A 128 -13.16 11.07 -10.37
N LEU A 129 -12.83 11.58 -11.56
CA LEU A 129 -12.94 10.80 -12.80
C LEU A 129 -11.95 9.62 -12.82
N GLY A 130 -10.70 9.83 -12.39
CA GLY A 130 -9.71 8.77 -12.26
C GLY A 130 -10.10 7.72 -11.23
N LEU A 131 -10.63 8.12 -10.06
CA LEU A 131 -11.15 7.20 -9.05
C LEU A 131 -12.34 6.39 -9.58
N TYR A 132 -13.27 7.02 -10.30
CA TYR A 132 -14.40 6.33 -10.90
C TYR A 132 -13.94 5.28 -11.93
N ALA A 133 -12.95 5.62 -12.76
CA ALA A 133 -12.35 4.68 -13.69
C ALA A 133 -11.65 3.50 -12.98
N LEU A 134 -10.94 3.77 -11.87
CA LEU A 134 -10.35 2.72 -11.03
C LEU A 134 -11.40 1.90 -10.27
N ALA A 135 -12.57 2.46 -9.96
CA ALA A 135 -13.68 1.73 -9.34
C ALA A 135 -14.35 0.74 -10.31
N LEU A 136 -14.21 0.98 -11.62
CA LEU A 136 -14.62 0.02 -12.66
C LEU A 136 -13.58 -1.09 -12.85
N LEU A 137 -12.33 -0.87 -12.42
CA LEU A 137 -11.40 -1.98 -12.25
C LEU A 137 -11.86 -2.83 -11.07
N PRO A 138 -11.61 -4.15 -11.10
CA PRO A 138 -11.94 -5.11 -10.04
C PRO A 138 -11.06 -4.87 -8.80
N VAL A 139 -11.12 -3.67 -8.23
CA VAL A 139 -10.35 -3.25 -7.06
C VAL A 139 -11.29 -3.19 -5.87
N SER A 140 -11.03 -3.99 -4.84
CA SER A 140 -11.84 -3.97 -3.64
C SER A 140 -11.55 -2.73 -2.80
N PHE A 141 -12.57 -1.89 -2.60
CA PHE A 141 -12.50 -0.75 -1.67
C PHE A 141 -12.16 -1.19 -0.24
N ALA A 142 -12.52 -2.41 0.17
CA ALA A 142 -12.13 -2.97 1.45
C ALA A 142 -10.61 -3.25 1.50
N GLY A 143 -10.04 -3.76 0.40
CA GLY A 143 -8.60 -3.95 0.27
C GLY A 143 -7.83 -2.63 0.32
N LEU A 144 -8.32 -1.61 -0.41
CA LEU A 144 -7.73 -0.27 -0.40
C LEU A 144 -7.81 0.37 0.99
N GLY A 145 -8.96 0.26 1.67
CA GLY A 145 -9.14 0.77 3.02
C GLY A 145 -8.21 0.11 4.04
N LEU A 146 -8.01 -1.21 3.94
CA LEU A 146 -7.08 -1.96 4.78
C LEU A 146 -5.62 -1.57 4.54
N ILE A 147 -5.23 -1.27 3.29
CA ILE A 147 -3.89 -0.76 2.99
C ILE A 147 -3.67 0.62 3.63
N ILE A 148 -4.62 1.55 3.46
CA ILE A 148 -4.53 2.89 4.06
C ILE A 148 -4.46 2.79 5.59
N LEU A 149 -5.31 1.95 6.20
CA LEU A 149 -5.30 1.68 7.63
C LEU A 149 -3.95 1.08 8.07
N GLY A 150 -3.44 0.12 7.32
CA GLY A 150 -2.17 -0.55 7.61
C GLY A 150 -0.99 0.43 7.60
N VAL A 151 -0.90 1.28 6.56
CA VAL A 151 0.09 2.36 6.49
C VAL A 151 -0.07 3.32 7.68
N GLY A 152 -1.30 3.73 8.00
CA GLY A 152 -1.58 4.62 9.12
C GLY A 152 -1.13 4.04 10.47
N LEU A 153 -1.37 2.75 10.71
CA LEU A 153 -0.93 2.05 11.92
C LEU A 153 0.59 1.90 11.99
N THR A 154 1.26 1.63 10.87
CA THR A 154 2.73 1.58 10.81
C THR A 154 3.36 2.96 11.08
N VAL A 155 2.77 4.03 10.53
CA VAL A 155 3.21 5.41 10.82
C VAL A 155 2.95 5.76 12.29
N ALA A 156 1.81 5.36 12.84
CA ALA A 156 1.50 5.59 14.25
C ALA A 156 2.50 4.89 15.20
N GLU A 157 2.91 3.65 14.90
CA GLU A 157 3.96 2.94 15.66
C GLU A 157 5.31 3.69 15.59
N ALA A 158 5.64 4.31 14.46
CA ALA A 158 6.89 5.05 14.29
C ALA A 158 6.94 6.34 15.15
N HIS A 159 5.79 6.99 15.36
CA HIS A 159 5.69 8.18 16.21
C HIS A 159 5.49 7.85 17.70
N SER A 160 4.78 6.75 18.00
CA SER A 160 4.49 6.29 19.36
C SER A 160 4.76 4.77 19.44
N PRO A 161 5.98 4.34 19.79
CA PRO A 161 6.35 2.93 19.85
C PRO A 161 5.54 2.17 20.92
N SER A 162 4.41 1.59 20.53
CA SER A 162 3.47 0.86 21.38
C SER A 162 3.83 -0.63 21.48
N PHE A 163 5.13 -0.92 21.73
CA PHE A 163 5.66 -2.28 21.86
C PHE A 163 5.45 -3.16 20.60
N GLY A 164 5.32 -2.55 19.41
CA GLY A 164 5.14 -3.28 18.14
C GLY A 164 3.72 -3.72 17.86
N ALA A 165 2.74 -3.42 18.71
CA ALA A 165 1.35 -3.83 18.51
C ALA A 165 0.71 -3.16 17.29
N LEU A 166 0.93 -1.84 17.09
CA LEU A 166 0.44 -1.12 15.92
C LEU A 166 1.23 -1.52 14.67
N GLY A 167 2.53 -1.81 14.82
CA GLY A 167 3.36 -2.34 13.74
C GLY A 167 2.89 -3.71 13.21
N VAL A 168 2.59 -4.65 14.11
CA VAL A 168 2.05 -5.98 13.75
C VAL A 168 0.64 -5.85 13.17
N GLY A 169 -0.23 -5.04 13.78
CA GLY A 169 -1.58 -4.77 13.25
C GLY A 169 -1.53 -4.12 11.86
N GLY A 170 -0.62 -3.17 11.65
CA GLY A 170 -0.39 -2.52 10.37
C GLY A 170 0.12 -3.48 9.29
N GLY A 171 1.05 -4.37 9.66
CA GLY A 171 1.53 -5.44 8.77
C GLY A 171 0.43 -6.42 8.36
N ILE A 172 -0.40 -6.86 9.31
CA ILE A 172 -1.55 -7.73 9.02
C ILE A 172 -2.56 -7.02 8.12
N ALA A 173 -2.88 -5.75 8.40
CA ALA A 173 -3.79 -4.96 7.59
C ALA A 173 -3.26 -4.73 6.17
N LEU A 174 -1.95 -4.51 5.99
CA LEU A 174 -1.31 -4.41 4.67
C LEU A 174 -1.41 -5.72 3.88
N VAL A 175 -1.15 -6.86 4.52
CA VAL A 175 -1.23 -8.17 3.87
C VAL A 175 -2.66 -8.50 3.48
N LEU A 176 -3.62 -8.34 4.40
CA LEU A 176 -5.05 -8.56 4.11
C LEU A 176 -5.60 -7.53 3.10
N GLY A 177 -5.10 -6.31 3.14
CA GLY A 177 -5.43 -5.28 2.17
C GLY A 177 -4.96 -5.69 0.78
N ALA A 178 -3.70 -6.11 0.64
CA ALA A 178 -3.13 -6.57 -0.62
C ALA A 178 -3.78 -7.85 -1.17
N THR A 179 -4.19 -8.79 -0.31
CA THR A 179 -4.94 -9.99 -0.75
C THR A 179 -6.31 -9.63 -1.30
N ILE A 180 -7.01 -8.71 -0.64
CA ILE A 180 -8.39 -8.32 -0.97
C ILE A 180 -8.42 -7.29 -2.10
N LEU A 181 -7.35 -6.51 -2.29
CA LEU A 181 -7.28 -5.40 -3.24
C LEU A 181 -7.63 -5.81 -4.67
N PHE A 182 -7.25 -7.02 -5.10
CA PHE A 182 -7.53 -7.51 -6.44
C PHE A 182 -8.63 -8.57 -6.41
N ASP A 183 -9.75 -8.28 -7.08
CA ASP A 183 -10.84 -9.23 -7.20
C ASP A 183 -10.37 -10.46 -8.00
N THR A 184 -10.39 -11.63 -7.35
CA THR A 184 -9.71 -12.85 -7.84
C THR A 184 -10.53 -13.63 -8.88
N ASP A 185 -11.67 -13.07 -9.28
CA ASP A 185 -12.64 -13.70 -10.18
C ASP A 185 -12.25 -13.62 -11.67
N ILE A 186 -11.15 -12.93 -12.02
CA ILE A 186 -10.61 -12.89 -13.39
C ILE A 186 -9.46 -13.91 -13.54
N PRO A 187 -9.62 -14.97 -14.34
CA PRO A 187 -8.52 -15.90 -14.66
C PRO A 187 -7.42 -15.15 -15.43
N GLY A 188 -6.26 -14.97 -14.80
CA GLY A 188 -5.09 -14.29 -15.41
C GLY A 188 -4.49 -13.17 -14.56
N LEU A 189 -5.24 -12.60 -13.61
CA LEU A 189 -4.78 -11.53 -12.71
C LEU A 189 -4.59 -12.01 -11.26
N LYS A 190 -4.23 -13.29 -11.08
CA LYS A 190 -4.00 -13.86 -9.74
C LYS A 190 -2.60 -13.49 -9.27
N VAL A 191 -2.49 -12.67 -8.22
CA VAL A 191 -1.21 -12.41 -7.55
C VAL A 191 -0.71 -13.75 -6.99
N SER A 192 0.50 -14.15 -7.38
CA SER A 192 1.05 -15.43 -6.92
C SER A 192 1.18 -15.44 -5.39
N TRP A 193 0.75 -16.55 -4.78
CA TRP A 193 0.82 -16.75 -3.33
C TRP A 193 2.25 -16.67 -2.79
N SER A 194 3.24 -16.95 -3.64
CA SER A 194 4.66 -16.77 -3.34
C SER A 194 5.07 -15.30 -3.23
N VAL A 195 4.57 -14.40 -4.09
CA VAL A 195 4.85 -12.96 -4.00
C VAL A 195 4.19 -12.36 -2.75
N LEU A 196 2.95 -12.76 -2.47
CA LEU A 196 2.24 -12.30 -1.26
C LEU A 196 2.91 -12.80 0.02
N GLY A 197 3.31 -14.08 0.03
CA GLY A 197 4.11 -14.66 1.11
C GLY A 197 5.45 -13.95 1.29
N ALA A 198 6.15 -13.61 0.20
CA ALA A 198 7.42 -12.88 0.25
C ALA A 198 7.26 -11.47 0.85
N ILE A 199 6.21 -10.74 0.46
CA ILE A 199 5.90 -9.42 1.02
C ILE A 199 5.55 -9.53 2.51
N ALA A 200 4.71 -10.49 2.88
CA ALA A 200 4.34 -10.74 4.28
C ALA A 200 5.57 -11.07 5.15
N VAL A 201 6.47 -11.93 4.65
CA VAL A 201 7.72 -12.28 5.33
C VAL A 201 8.65 -11.08 5.42
N ALA A 202 8.77 -10.27 4.37
CA ALA A 202 9.60 -9.06 4.39
C ALA A 202 9.09 -8.02 5.40
N CYS A 203 7.77 -7.79 5.44
CA CYS A 203 7.15 -6.92 6.44
C CYS A 203 7.33 -7.46 7.86
N LEU A 204 7.14 -8.76 8.09
CA LEU A 204 7.36 -9.39 9.39
C LEU A 204 8.82 -9.27 9.82
N ALA A 205 9.77 -9.54 8.92
CA ALA A 205 11.20 -9.42 9.19
C ALA A 205 11.58 -7.98 9.52
N LEU A 206 11.08 -7.01 8.77
CA LEU A 206 11.33 -5.59 9.04
C LEU A 206 10.77 -5.17 10.40
N SER A 207 9.54 -5.56 10.73
CA SER A 207 8.93 -5.31 12.04
C SER A 207 9.72 -5.95 13.19
N LEU A 208 10.21 -7.18 13.01
CA LEU A 208 11.05 -7.86 13.99
C LEU A 208 12.41 -7.18 14.16
N VAL A 209 13.02 -6.70 13.07
CA VAL A 209 14.28 -5.92 13.12
C VAL A 209 14.06 -4.61 13.87
N ILE A 210 13.00 -3.88 13.56
CA ILE A 210 12.66 -2.62 14.25
C ILE A 210 12.36 -2.88 15.73
N ALA A 211 11.58 -3.91 16.05
CA ALA A 211 11.30 -4.31 17.44
C ALA A 211 12.57 -4.70 18.19
N ARG A 212 13.48 -5.46 17.55
CA ARG A 212 14.78 -5.83 18.11
C ARG A 212 15.65 -4.60 18.36
N LEU A 213 15.75 -3.69 17.40
CA LEU A 213 16.50 -2.44 17.55
C LEU A 213 15.92 -1.54 18.64
N ALA A 214 14.58 -1.45 18.73
CA ALA A 214 13.90 -0.70 19.77
C ALA A 214 14.11 -1.33 21.16
N PHE A 215 14.09 -2.67 21.26
CA PHE A 215 14.34 -3.38 22.51
C PHE A 215 15.79 -3.21 22.98
N ILE A 216 16.75 -3.31 22.06
CA ILE A 216 18.18 -3.06 22.33
C ILE A 216 18.41 -1.59 22.70
N SER A 217 17.75 -0.65 22.05
CA SER A 217 17.82 0.78 22.36
C SER A 217 17.27 1.10 23.76
N ARG A 218 16.20 0.42 24.19
CA ARG A 218 15.67 0.55 25.56
C ARG A 218 16.54 -0.09 26.65
N TRP A 219 17.47 -0.96 26.27
CA TRP A 219 18.42 -1.61 27.18
C TRP A 219 19.83 -1.03 27.09
N HIS A 220 20.04 -0.03 26.24
CA HIS A 220 21.18 0.85 26.40
C HIS A 220 20.83 1.85 27.50
N ASP A 221 21.55 1.78 28.60
CA ASP A 221 21.53 2.82 29.61
C ASP A 221 21.72 4.18 28.93
N VAL A 222 20.98 5.19 29.40
CA VAL A 222 21.01 6.55 28.86
C VAL A 222 22.41 7.13 29.06
N VAL A 223 23.29 6.94 28.08
CA VAL A 223 24.62 7.59 28.04
C VAL A 223 24.48 8.97 27.40
N THR A 224 23.68 9.84 28.03
CA THR A 224 23.67 11.27 27.70
C THR A 224 23.67 12.10 28.97
N GLY A 225 24.81 12.77 29.21
CA GLY A 225 24.90 14.06 29.92
C GLY A 225 24.49 14.09 31.40
N GLY A 226 25.34 13.60 32.29
CA GLY A 226 25.28 13.96 33.71
C GLY A 226 25.84 12.93 34.68
N GLU A 227 25.57 11.64 34.44
CA GLU A 227 26.07 10.55 35.29
C GLU A 227 27.54 10.21 35.05
N GLN A 228 28.11 10.67 33.94
CA GLN A 228 29.54 10.51 33.66
C GLN A 228 30.43 11.19 34.71
N MET A 229 29.89 12.11 35.52
CA MET A 229 30.63 12.71 36.64
C MET A 229 30.77 11.77 37.84
N ILE A 230 29.84 10.84 38.03
CA ILE A 230 29.85 9.92 39.19
C ILE A 230 30.96 8.88 38.95
N GLY A 231 31.87 8.76 39.92
CA GLY A 231 33.05 7.89 39.84
C GLY A 231 34.32 8.56 39.33
N ILE A 232 34.25 9.78 38.78
CA ILE A 232 35.43 10.53 38.35
C ILE A 232 36.19 11.08 39.55
N SER A 233 37.52 11.02 39.48
CA SER A 233 38.41 11.67 40.44
C SER A 233 38.61 13.15 40.09
N GLY A 234 38.50 14.01 41.08
CA GLY A 234 38.77 15.44 40.99
C GLY A 234 39.79 15.90 42.02
N LYS A 235 40.14 17.19 41.95
CA LYS A 235 41.03 17.86 42.91
C LYS A 235 40.31 19.05 43.52
N VAL A 236 40.42 19.22 44.83
CA VAL A 236 39.84 20.38 45.52
C VAL A 236 40.60 21.66 45.13
N ASP A 237 39.88 22.66 44.64
CA ASP A 237 40.42 23.98 44.29
C ASP A 237 40.33 24.94 45.49
N SER A 238 39.13 25.08 46.06
CA SER A 238 38.88 25.93 47.23
C SER A 238 37.81 25.31 48.12
N TRP A 239 38.02 25.25 49.43
CA TRP A 239 37.08 24.61 50.36
C TRP A 239 36.84 25.46 51.61
N THR A 240 35.57 25.60 52.00
CA THR A 240 35.17 26.35 53.20
C THR A 240 34.04 25.62 53.93
N GLY A 241 34.33 25.09 55.12
CA GLY A 241 33.38 24.29 55.89
C GLY A 241 33.10 22.94 55.22
N ILE A 242 31.84 22.72 54.79
CA ILE A 242 31.36 21.47 54.17
C ILE A 242 31.08 21.60 52.66
N SER A 243 31.41 22.75 52.07
CA SER A 243 31.21 23.01 50.64
C SER A 243 32.38 23.77 50.03
N GLY A 244 32.56 23.63 48.73
CA GLY A 244 33.65 24.28 48.02
C GLY A 244 33.55 24.07 46.52
N TYR A 245 34.70 24.19 45.87
CA TYR A 245 34.87 23.96 44.44
C TYR A 245 35.92 22.90 44.20
N VAL A 246 35.62 21.99 43.28
CA VAL A 246 36.52 20.93 42.83
C VAL A 246 36.71 21.04 41.33
N ILE A 247 37.90 20.71 40.85
CA ILE A 247 38.17 20.54 39.43
C ILE A 247 37.99 19.06 39.10
N ALA A 248 36.95 18.74 38.35
CA ALA A 248 36.63 17.40 37.90
C ALA A 248 36.42 17.43 36.38
N HIS A 249 37.04 16.49 35.66
CA HIS A 249 37.01 16.45 34.19
C HIS A 249 37.50 17.74 33.49
N GLY A 250 38.33 18.55 34.15
CA GLY A 250 38.88 19.81 33.61
C GLY A 250 38.00 21.04 33.85
N GLU A 251 36.84 20.89 34.50
CA GLU A 251 35.89 21.96 34.79
C GLU A 251 35.79 22.22 36.29
N ARG A 252 35.48 23.48 36.67
CA ARG A 252 35.27 23.88 38.07
C ARG A 252 33.81 23.65 38.47
N TRP A 253 33.60 22.70 39.36
CA TRP A 253 32.28 22.31 39.85
C TRP A 253 32.10 22.71 41.31
N LYS A 254 30.89 23.11 41.68
CA LYS A 254 30.52 23.28 43.09
C LYS A 254 30.37 21.90 43.72
N ALA A 255 30.92 21.69 44.91
CA ALA A 255 30.87 20.41 45.58
C ALA A 255 30.59 20.53 47.08
N VAL A 256 30.02 19.47 47.64
CA VAL A 256 29.74 19.30 49.06
C VAL A 256 30.32 17.98 49.55
N SER A 257 30.78 17.95 50.80
CA SER A 257 31.30 16.75 51.44
C SER A 257 30.85 16.71 52.89
N THR A 258 30.63 15.49 53.40
CA THR A 258 30.37 15.24 54.82
C THR A 258 31.63 15.41 55.68
N GLU A 259 32.81 15.46 55.06
CA GLU A 259 34.10 15.64 55.72
C GLU A 259 34.73 16.99 55.34
N PRO A 260 35.51 17.62 56.24
CA PRO A 260 36.28 18.81 55.89
C PRO A 260 37.44 18.43 54.95
N LEU A 261 37.46 19.04 53.77
CA LEU A 261 38.51 18.87 52.76
C LEU A 261 39.41 20.10 52.70
N ALA A 262 40.66 19.92 52.25
CA ALA A 262 41.61 21.00 52.03
C ALA A 262 41.89 21.20 50.53
N ALA A 263 42.24 22.44 50.15
CA ALA A 263 42.70 22.73 48.80
C ALA A 263 43.89 21.83 48.44
N GLY A 264 43.78 21.11 47.32
CA GLY A 264 44.78 20.14 46.90
C GLY A 264 44.38 18.67 47.07
N ASP A 265 43.39 18.37 47.92
CA ASP A 265 42.95 17.00 48.19
C ASP A 265 42.37 16.34 46.92
N ARG A 266 42.64 15.03 46.76
CA ARG A 266 41.98 14.22 45.73
C ARG A 266 40.65 13.71 46.26
N VAL A 267 39.62 13.86 45.44
CA VAL A 267 38.26 13.48 45.78
C VAL A 267 37.67 12.60 44.69
N LYS A 268 36.71 11.75 45.05
CA LYS A 268 35.92 10.97 44.10
C LYS A 268 34.47 11.42 44.19
N VAL A 269 33.85 11.68 43.04
CA VAL A 269 32.45 12.07 42.97
C VAL A 269 31.58 10.84 43.24
N THR A 270 30.73 10.92 44.25
CA THR A 270 29.82 9.85 44.67
C THR A 270 28.39 10.09 44.22
N GLY A 271 28.03 11.35 43.96
CA GLY A 271 26.70 11.73 43.53
C GLY A 271 26.69 13.13 42.92
N ARG A 272 25.55 13.49 42.32
CA ARG A 272 25.31 14.84 41.80
C ARG A 272 23.88 15.23 42.08
N ASP A 273 23.69 16.39 42.72
CA ASP A 273 22.41 17.05 42.87
C ASP A 273 22.42 18.36 42.05
N GLY A 274 21.76 18.33 40.89
CA GLY A 274 21.75 19.44 39.93
C GLY A 274 23.16 19.83 39.45
N LEU A 275 23.59 21.04 39.83
CA LEU A 275 24.93 21.59 39.53
C LEU A 275 25.93 21.45 40.70
N THR A 276 25.59 20.66 41.72
CA THR A 276 26.43 20.42 42.89
C THR A 276 26.86 18.96 42.94
N LEU A 277 28.16 18.70 43.07
CA LEU A 277 28.72 17.35 43.20
C LEU A 277 28.84 16.95 44.67
N GLU A 278 28.46 15.72 44.99
CA GLU A 278 28.80 15.11 46.27
C GLU A 278 30.13 14.39 46.12
N VAL A 279 31.07 14.70 47.01
CA VAL A 279 32.44 14.20 46.91
C VAL A 279 32.92 13.65 48.25
N VAL A 280 33.68 12.57 48.19
CA VAL A 280 34.39 11.99 49.33
C VAL A 280 35.89 12.01 49.08
N ARG A 281 36.69 12.10 50.13
CA ARG A 281 38.15 12.01 50.02
C ARG A 281 38.50 10.65 49.38
N SER A 282 39.28 10.69 48.31
CA SER A 282 39.75 9.47 47.68
C SER A 282 40.92 8.92 48.50
N SER A 283 40.71 7.84 49.24
CA SER A 283 41.81 7.00 49.73
C SER A 283 42.52 6.40 48.53
N GLN A 284 43.80 6.72 48.34
CA GLN A 284 44.63 6.00 47.36
C GLN A 284 44.76 4.55 47.84
N GLU A 285 44.19 3.60 47.11
CA GLU A 285 44.82 2.29 46.98
C GLU A 285 46.01 2.45 46.01
N ALA A 286 47.16 1.94 46.43
CA ALA A 286 48.44 1.97 45.72
C ALA A 286 48.41 1.12 44.45
#